data_AF-A0A437CVP4-F1
#
_entry.id   AF-A0A437CVP4-F1
#
_cell.length_a   1.000
_cell.length_b   1.000
_cell.length_c   1.000
_cell.angle_alpha   90.00
_cell.angle_beta   90.00
_cell.angle_gamma   90.00
#
_symmetry.space_group_name_H-M   'P 1'
#
loop_
_entity.id
_entity.type
_entity.pdbx_description
1 polymer ?
#
loop_
_entity_poly.entity_id
_entity_poly.type
_entity_poly.pdbx_seq_one_letter_code
_entity_poly.pdbx_strand_id
1 'polypeptide(L)'
;MAREHPIFRRASNGTLLLKASDEARALGTPKETHRAKSPEEVEREARAHVTSQGGDTNSPTLVLSRWKIQFGKYQDKTFHWLLENDVINLVSSHQKERERTGSHSPLMANKDGLIRYSSAYPDFVEAVRFHQAFEEARVRSLQPGQEGQALVGFGDFKSETLQSLYESEDPKKIRFVNYLRRKVPAPGTQMENAVRFIRARDRQNAAAAAPAAASASAAAIPSSSSSSSASAPPAVAAKAAHRFTAFVSGRRSLSVVEMQAKVKKLVGKPAFPASSTPASSSTTSEEPTDEELVSAVVDMECK
;
A
#
# COMPACT_ATOMS: atom_id res chain seq x y z
N MET A 1 -2.10 19.00 32.80
CA MET A 1 -2.13 19.46 31.38
C MET A 1 -2.70 18.35 30.52
N ALA A 2 -3.84 18.58 29.89
CA ALA A 2 -4.37 17.66 28.88
C ALA A 2 -3.50 17.72 27.61
N ARG A 3 -2.96 16.59 27.14
CA ARG A 3 -2.26 16.55 25.85
C ARG A 3 -3.25 16.75 24.70
N GLU A 4 -2.94 17.68 23.82
CA GLU A 4 -3.69 17.96 22.60
C GLU A 4 -3.24 17.03 21.47
N HIS A 5 -1.94 17.00 21.19
CA HIS A 5 -1.34 16.21 20.12
C HIS A 5 -1.06 14.76 20.58
N PRO A 6 -1.40 13.75 19.74
CA PRO A 6 -1.11 12.34 20.02
C PRO A 6 0.38 12.05 19.81
N ILE A 7 0.91 11.12 20.60
CA ILE A 7 2.26 10.58 20.40
C ILE A 7 2.18 9.40 19.44
N PHE A 8 2.42 9.67 18.16
CA PHE A 8 2.47 8.61 17.17
C PHE A 8 3.63 7.64 17.42
N ARG A 9 3.33 6.34 17.41
CA ARG A 9 4.35 5.28 17.49
C ARG A 9 5.18 5.27 16.21
N ARG A 10 6.50 5.18 16.36
CA ARG A 10 7.49 5.16 15.26
C ARG A 10 8.46 4.00 15.45
N ALA A 11 8.99 3.48 14.35
CA ALA A 11 10.11 2.55 14.34
C ALA A 11 11.43 3.28 14.65
N SER A 12 12.53 2.53 14.84
CA SER A 12 13.87 3.09 15.06
C SER A 12 14.29 4.11 13.99
N ASN A 13 13.91 3.86 12.74
CA ASN A 13 14.15 4.72 11.58
C ASN A 13 13.19 5.94 11.46
N GLY A 14 12.40 6.24 12.50
CA GLY A 14 11.47 7.38 12.54
C GLY A 14 10.17 7.21 11.73
N THR A 15 10.01 6.12 10.97
CA THR A 15 8.79 5.84 10.19
C THR A 15 7.62 5.54 11.13
N LEU A 16 6.44 6.08 10.82
CA LEU A 16 5.20 5.80 11.56
C LEU A 16 4.85 4.30 11.54
N LEU A 17 4.54 3.74 12.72
CA LEU A 17 4.11 2.34 12.87
C LEU A 17 2.61 2.23 12.56
N LEU A 18 2.29 1.72 11.37
CA LEU A 18 0.92 1.65 10.84
C LEU A 18 0.10 0.48 11.43
N LYS A 19 0.73 -0.43 12.19
CA LYS A 19 0.11 -1.61 12.81
C LYS A 19 -0.57 -1.23 14.12
N ALA A 20 -1.78 -1.76 14.35
CA ALA A 20 -2.49 -1.65 15.63
C ALA A 20 -1.60 -2.06 16.82
N SER A 21 -1.62 -1.26 17.90
CA SER A 21 -0.95 -1.58 19.17
C SER A 21 -1.53 -2.83 19.83
N ASP A 22 -0.81 -3.43 20.77
CA ASP A 22 -1.35 -4.57 21.54
C ASP A 22 -2.54 -4.14 22.41
N GLU A 23 -2.62 -2.89 22.86
CA GLU A 23 -3.84 -2.33 23.47
C GLU A 23 -5.02 -2.33 22.49
N ALA A 24 -4.84 -1.87 21.24
CA ALA A 24 -5.89 -1.88 20.23
C ALA A 24 -6.26 -3.28 19.73
N ARG A 25 -5.31 -4.24 19.78
CA ARG A 25 -5.55 -5.66 19.48
C ARG A 25 -6.31 -6.37 20.60
N ALA A 26 -6.03 -6.03 21.86
CA ALA A 26 -6.69 -6.59 23.04
C ALA A 26 -8.15 -6.12 23.23
N LEU A 27 -8.58 -5.05 22.54
CA LEU A 27 -9.98 -4.65 22.50
C LEU A 27 -10.83 -5.68 21.74
N GLY A 28 -11.67 -6.39 22.50
CA GLY A 28 -12.74 -7.25 21.97
C GLY A 28 -13.87 -6.46 21.32
N THR A 29 -14.90 -7.17 20.86
CA THR A 29 -16.13 -6.54 20.36
C THR A 29 -16.82 -5.72 21.45
N PRO A 30 -17.49 -4.59 21.10
CA PRO A 30 -18.27 -3.82 22.07
C PRO A 30 -19.34 -4.71 22.70
N LYS A 31 -19.50 -4.63 24.02
CA LYS A 31 -20.52 -5.42 24.75
C LYS A 31 -21.93 -4.89 24.53
N GLU A 32 -22.07 -3.59 24.24
CA GLU A 32 -23.34 -2.93 23.96
C GLU A 32 -23.20 -2.02 22.74
N THR A 33 -24.20 -2.05 21.85
CA THR A 33 -24.25 -1.16 20.68
C THR A 33 -25.05 0.09 21.06
N HIS A 34 -24.37 1.11 21.60
CA HIS A 34 -25.05 2.35 21.98
C HIS A 34 -25.62 3.10 20.76
N ARG A 35 -26.77 3.76 20.94
CA ARG A 35 -27.35 4.68 19.94
C ARG A 35 -26.33 5.78 19.62
N ALA A 36 -26.11 6.01 18.33
CA ALA A 36 -25.26 7.09 17.86
C ALA A 36 -25.83 8.47 18.26
N LYS A 37 -25.06 9.20 19.06
CA LYS A 37 -25.26 10.59 19.47
C LYS A 37 -25.01 11.53 18.29
N SER A 38 -25.70 12.67 18.29
CA SER A 38 -25.50 13.72 17.29
C SER A 38 -24.11 14.37 17.42
N PRO A 39 -23.61 15.05 16.37
CA PRO A 39 -22.33 15.78 16.44
C PRO A 39 -22.30 16.80 17.59
N GLU A 40 -23.42 17.48 17.82
CA GLU A 40 -23.57 18.51 18.86
C GLU A 40 -23.56 17.91 20.28
N GLU A 41 -24.08 16.69 20.45
CA GLU A 41 -24.01 15.94 21.70
C GLU A 41 -22.56 15.49 21.99
N VAL A 42 -21.86 14.92 21.00
CA VAL A 42 -20.45 14.51 21.14
C VAL A 42 -19.55 15.71 21.40
N GLU A 43 -19.77 16.83 20.70
CA GLU A 43 -19.00 18.05 20.90
C GLU A 43 -19.22 18.65 22.29
N ARG A 44 -20.45 18.64 22.80
CA ARG A 44 -20.78 19.11 24.15
C ARG A 44 -20.09 18.27 25.23
N GLU A 45 -20.10 16.93 25.09
CA GLU A 45 -19.37 16.02 25.98
C GLU A 45 -17.86 16.25 25.92
N ALA A 46 -17.30 16.42 24.72
CA ALA A 46 -15.88 16.70 24.53
C ALA A 46 -15.49 18.05 25.16
N ARG A 47 -16.27 19.11 24.95
CA ARG A 47 -16.06 20.44 25.55
C ARG A 47 -16.11 20.38 27.08
N ALA A 48 -17.11 19.71 27.65
CA ALA A 48 -17.21 19.53 29.11
C ALA A 48 -15.98 18.79 29.68
N HIS A 49 -15.45 17.79 28.96
CA HIS A 49 -14.24 17.07 29.32
C HIS A 49 -12.95 17.91 29.12
N VAL A 50 -12.93 18.86 28.20
CA VAL A 50 -11.81 19.82 28.06
C VAL A 50 -11.83 20.81 29.22
N THR A 51 -12.99 21.38 29.54
CA THR A 51 -13.17 22.30 30.69
C THR A 51 -12.80 21.65 32.02
N SER A 52 -13.23 20.41 32.28
CA SER A 52 -12.91 19.72 33.54
C SER A 52 -11.43 19.39 33.71
N GLN A 53 -10.65 19.40 32.62
CA GLN A 53 -9.19 19.23 32.64
C GLN A 53 -8.41 20.55 32.57
N GLY A 54 -9.10 21.70 32.62
CA GLY A 54 -8.50 23.03 32.52
C GLY A 54 -7.90 23.33 31.14
N GLY A 55 -8.41 22.69 30.08
CA GLY A 55 -7.98 22.94 28.71
C GLY A 55 -8.79 24.05 28.03
N ASP A 56 -8.25 24.59 26.93
CA ASP A 56 -8.95 25.59 26.13
C ASP A 56 -10.03 24.96 25.23
N THR A 57 -11.28 25.36 25.42
CA THR A 57 -12.40 24.92 24.59
C THR A 57 -12.48 25.65 23.24
N ASN A 58 -11.69 26.69 23.02
CA ASN A 58 -11.62 27.39 21.74
C ASN A 58 -10.69 26.69 20.74
N SER A 59 -9.70 25.89 21.19
CA SER A 59 -8.95 25.01 20.30
C SER A 59 -9.86 23.91 19.71
N PRO A 60 -10.10 23.91 18.38
CA PRO A 60 -10.91 22.87 17.74
C PRO A 60 -10.19 21.52 17.78
N THR A 61 -8.85 21.51 17.71
CA THR A 61 -8.04 20.28 17.73
C THR A 61 -8.08 19.62 19.10
N LEU A 62 -7.98 20.39 20.19
CA LEU A 62 -8.12 19.86 21.55
C LEU A 62 -9.53 19.32 21.81
N VAL A 63 -10.58 20.02 21.38
CA VAL A 63 -11.96 19.53 21.49
C VAL A 63 -12.14 18.24 20.68
N LEU A 64 -11.72 18.21 19.40
CA LEU A 64 -11.78 17.01 18.56
C LEU A 64 -10.98 15.84 19.15
N SER A 65 -9.84 16.09 19.80
CA SER A 65 -9.05 15.05 20.47
C SER A 65 -9.87 14.27 21.53
N ARG A 66 -10.91 14.90 22.10
CA ARG A 66 -11.80 14.36 23.14
C ARG A 66 -13.16 13.90 22.64
N TRP A 67 -13.42 13.98 21.34
CA TRP A 67 -14.58 13.30 20.75
C TRP A 67 -14.46 11.80 20.96
N LYS A 68 -15.54 11.19 21.44
CA LYS A 68 -15.66 9.74 21.57
C LYS A 68 -16.01 9.11 20.23
N ILE A 69 -15.43 7.95 19.99
CA ILE A 69 -15.74 7.07 18.86
C ILE A 69 -17.06 6.37 19.14
N GLN A 70 -17.93 6.35 18.14
CA GLN A 70 -19.28 5.78 18.23
C GLN A 70 -19.47 4.50 17.41
N PHE A 71 -18.39 3.92 16.87
CA PHE A 71 -18.45 2.83 15.90
C PHE A 71 -17.32 1.81 16.10
N GLY A 72 -17.60 0.56 15.72
CA GLY A 72 -16.62 -0.55 15.77
C GLY A 72 -16.12 -0.87 17.17
N LYS A 73 -15.05 -1.68 17.27
CA LYS A 73 -14.44 -2.09 18.55
C LYS A 73 -13.75 -0.96 19.33
N TYR A 74 -13.67 0.24 18.76
CA TYR A 74 -13.07 1.42 19.39
C TYR A 74 -14.09 2.34 20.07
N GLN A 75 -15.35 1.90 20.18
CA GLN A 75 -16.40 2.64 20.88
C GLN A 75 -15.97 3.11 22.28
N ASP A 76 -16.39 4.32 22.64
CA ASP A 76 -16.02 5.06 23.87
C ASP A 76 -14.54 5.44 24.04
N LYS A 77 -13.63 5.01 23.15
CA LYS A 77 -12.28 5.58 23.07
C LYS A 77 -12.33 6.96 22.43
N THR A 78 -11.34 7.80 22.73
CA THR A 78 -11.21 9.14 22.14
C THR A 78 -10.48 9.09 20.80
N PHE A 79 -10.68 10.09 19.94
CA PHE A 79 -9.87 10.22 18.72
C PHE A 79 -8.38 10.34 19.02
N HIS A 80 -8.00 11.00 20.12
CA HIS A 80 -6.60 11.06 20.59
C HIS A 80 -6.02 9.65 20.83
N TRP A 81 -6.70 8.83 21.66
CA TRP A 81 -6.25 7.46 21.95
C TRP A 81 -6.15 6.62 20.67
N LEU A 82 -7.09 6.79 19.74
CA LEU A 82 -7.11 6.03 18.49
C LEU A 82 -5.91 6.36 17.57
N LEU A 83 -5.52 7.64 17.48
CA LEU A 83 -4.38 8.06 16.66
C LEU A 83 -3.04 7.51 17.16
N GLU A 84 -2.90 7.26 18.45
CA GLU A 84 -1.73 6.61 19.04
C GLU A 84 -1.74 5.08 18.83
N ASN A 85 -2.93 4.48 18.70
CA ASN A 85 -3.13 3.03 18.83
C ASN A 85 -3.50 2.29 17.54
N ASP A 86 -4.51 2.70 16.77
CA ASP A 86 -4.86 2.11 15.46
C ASP A 86 -5.86 2.96 14.68
N VAL A 87 -5.44 3.63 13.61
CA VAL A 87 -6.29 4.60 12.89
C VAL A 87 -6.22 4.52 11.37
N ILE A 88 -5.14 3.99 10.78
CA ILE A 88 -4.87 4.14 9.34
C ILE A 88 -5.86 3.36 8.47
N ASN A 89 -6.06 2.07 8.76
CA ASN A 89 -7.05 1.23 8.06
C ASN A 89 -8.45 1.86 8.12
N LEU A 90 -8.79 2.48 9.25
CA LEU A 90 -10.10 3.06 9.52
C LEU A 90 -10.32 4.37 8.75
N VAL A 91 -9.31 5.23 8.69
CA VAL A 91 -9.31 6.47 7.88
C VAL A 91 -9.41 6.13 6.39
N SER A 92 -8.58 5.19 5.89
CA SER A 92 -8.63 4.76 4.48
C SER A 92 -9.95 4.08 4.12
N SER A 93 -10.53 3.27 5.02
CA SER A 93 -11.85 2.65 4.83
C SER A 93 -12.97 3.70 4.77
N HIS A 94 -12.95 4.67 5.68
CA HIS A 94 -13.96 5.73 5.72
C HIS A 94 -13.93 6.64 4.50
N GLN A 95 -12.74 6.98 3.99
CA GLN A 95 -12.59 7.76 2.77
C GLN A 95 -13.26 7.08 1.57
N LYS A 96 -13.08 5.76 1.43
CA LYS A 96 -13.76 4.96 0.39
C LYS A 96 -15.27 4.82 0.65
N GLU A 97 -15.68 4.73 1.91
CA GLU A 97 -17.10 4.71 2.32
C GLU A 97 -17.82 6.03 1.99
N ARG A 98 -17.13 7.17 2.13
CA ARG A 98 -17.57 8.52 1.72
C ARG A 98 -17.79 8.63 0.22
N GLU A 99 -16.79 8.24 -0.57
CA GLU A 99 -16.85 8.28 -2.03
C GLU A 99 -18.01 7.44 -2.59
N ARG A 100 -18.34 6.33 -1.91
CA ARG A 100 -19.49 5.47 -2.25
C ARG A 100 -20.83 5.97 -1.71
N THR A 101 -20.86 6.81 -0.67
CA THR A 101 -22.07 7.06 0.13
C THR A 101 -22.15 8.49 0.68
N GLY A 102 -23.07 9.29 0.12
CA GLY A 102 -23.46 10.61 0.64
C GLY A 102 -24.37 10.56 1.88
N SER A 103 -24.07 9.68 2.84
CA SER A 103 -24.90 9.53 4.06
C SER A 103 -24.59 10.60 5.10
N HIS A 104 -25.62 11.23 5.66
CA HIS A 104 -25.53 12.24 6.72
C HIS A 104 -25.88 11.68 8.11
N SER A 105 -25.63 10.39 8.38
CA SER A 105 -25.93 9.79 9.69
C SER A 105 -25.04 10.35 10.82
N PRO A 106 -25.44 10.25 12.09
CA PRO A 106 -24.59 10.68 13.20
C PRO A 106 -23.27 9.90 13.30
N LEU A 107 -23.28 8.60 12.95
CA LEU A 107 -22.06 7.80 12.81
C LEU A 107 -21.15 8.33 11.70
N MET A 108 -21.73 8.75 10.59
CA MET A 108 -20.99 9.38 9.49
C MET A 108 -20.29 10.66 9.95
N ALA A 109 -21.01 11.57 10.59
CA ALA A 109 -20.42 12.81 11.09
C ALA A 109 -19.35 12.57 12.18
N ASN A 110 -19.48 11.52 13.00
CA ASN A 110 -18.44 11.11 13.95
C ASN A 110 -17.17 10.63 13.23
N LYS A 111 -17.29 9.81 12.18
CA LYS A 111 -16.13 9.41 11.35
C LYS A 111 -15.50 10.62 10.62
N ASP A 112 -16.30 11.59 10.16
CA ASP A 112 -15.79 12.83 9.55
C ASP A 112 -15.03 13.72 10.55
N GLY A 113 -15.47 13.72 11.82
CA GLY A 113 -14.72 14.34 12.92
C GLY A 113 -13.34 13.71 13.11
N LEU A 114 -13.23 12.38 12.99
CA LEU A 114 -11.95 11.67 13.04
C LEU A 114 -11.04 12.04 11.86
N ILE A 115 -11.57 12.14 10.64
CA ILE A 115 -10.81 12.63 9.48
C ILE A 115 -10.29 14.03 9.78
N ARG A 116 -11.16 14.97 10.17
CA ARG A 116 -10.81 16.37 10.47
C ARG A 116 -9.72 16.48 11.52
N TYR A 117 -9.80 15.68 12.59
CA TYR A 117 -8.76 15.62 13.62
C TYR A 117 -7.43 15.08 13.08
N SER A 118 -7.47 13.99 12.32
CA SER A 118 -6.26 13.37 11.76
C SER A 118 -5.58 14.20 10.67
N SER A 119 -6.34 15.02 9.93
CA SER A 119 -5.83 15.96 8.93
C SER A 119 -4.98 17.09 9.53
N ALA A 120 -4.99 17.31 10.84
CA ALA A 120 -4.10 18.26 11.52
C ALA A 120 -2.63 17.80 11.58
N TYR A 121 -2.32 16.57 11.16
CA TYR A 121 -0.98 15.96 11.31
C TYR A 121 -0.40 15.54 9.94
N PRO A 122 0.45 16.36 9.30
CA PRO A 122 0.94 16.11 7.93
C PRO A 122 1.59 14.72 7.73
N ASP A 123 2.50 14.31 8.63
CA ASP A 123 3.13 12.99 8.62
C ASP A 123 2.10 11.84 8.54
N PHE A 124 1.00 11.99 9.28
CA PHE A 124 -0.06 11.01 9.32
C PHE A 124 -0.84 10.96 8.00
N VAL A 125 -1.13 12.12 7.41
CA VAL A 125 -1.83 12.23 6.13
C VAL A 125 -0.99 11.66 4.97
N GLU A 126 0.34 11.81 5.00
CA GLU A 126 1.25 11.13 4.07
C GLU A 126 1.25 9.61 4.28
N ALA A 127 1.30 9.14 5.54
CA ALA A 127 1.28 7.71 5.84
C ALA A 127 -0.03 7.02 5.43
N VAL A 128 -1.18 7.69 5.59
CA VAL A 128 -2.48 7.23 5.08
C VAL A 128 -2.49 7.15 3.55
N ARG A 129 -1.97 8.17 2.86
CA ARG A 129 -1.86 8.17 1.39
C ARG A 129 -0.97 7.04 0.89
N PHE A 130 0.20 6.84 1.50
CA PHE A 130 1.11 5.74 1.18
C PHE A 130 0.43 4.38 1.41
N HIS A 131 -0.22 4.18 2.57
CA HIS A 131 -0.93 2.94 2.87
C HIS A 131 -2.05 2.64 1.86
N GLN A 132 -2.83 3.64 1.48
CA GLN A 132 -3.86 3.47 0.45
C GLN A 132 -3.26 3.09 -0.91
N ALA A 133 -2.20 3.78 -1.36
CA ALA A 133 -1.52 3.45 -2.61
C ALA A 133 -0.91 2.05 -2.59
N PHE A 134 -0.33 1.64 -1.46
CA PHE A 134 0.22 0.32 -1.22
C PHE A 134 -0.86 -0.78 -1.32
N GLU A 135 -1.99 -0.62 -0.62
CA GLU A 135 -3.09 -1.58 -0.68
C GLU A 135 -3.74 -1.65 -2.06
N GLU A 136 -3.85 -0.53 -2.79
CA GLU A 136 -4.34 -0.53 -4.16
C GLU A 136 -3.39 -1.24 -5.13
N ALA A 137 -2.08 -1.01 -5.00
CA ALA A 137 -1.06 -1.74 -5.75
C ALA A 137 -1.09 -3.24 -5.45
N ARG A 138 -1.22 -3.61 -4.16
CA ARG A 138 -1.36 -5.00 -3.71
C ARG A 138 -2.60 -5.68 -4.30
N VAL A 139 -3.75 -5.00 -4.33
CA VAL A 139 -4.98 -5.53 -4.94
C VAL A 139 -4.83 -5.69 -6.46
N ARG A 140 -4.17 -4.75 -7.15
CA ARG A 140 -3.87 -4.88 -8.58
C ARG A 140 -2.92 -6.05 -8.86
N SER A 141 -1.88 -6.23 -8.05
CA SER A 141 -0.86 -7.27 -8.27
C SER A 141 -1.35 -8.71 -8.04
N LEU A 142 -2.50 -8.88 -7.37
CA LEU A 142 -3.18 -10.18 -7.26
C LEU A 142 -3.86 -10.62 -8.58
N GLN A 143 -3.97 -9.73 -9.58
CA GLN A 143 -4.49 -10.11 -10.90
C GLN A 143 -3.43 -10.88 -11.71
N PRO A 144 -3.81 -11.95 -12.44
CA PRO A 144 -2.88 -12.72 -13.25
C PRO A 144 -2.07 -11.84 -14.22
N GLY A 145 -0.75 -11.96 -14.17
CA GLY A 145 0.17 -11.18 -15.01
C GLY A 145 0.36 -9.70 -14.58
N GLN A 146 -0.23 -9.27 -13.46
CA GLN A 146 -0.04 -7.92 -12.90
C GLN A 146 0.86 -7.88 -11.67
N GLU A 147 1.52 -9.00 -11.32
CA GLU A 147 2.40 -9.15 -10.14
C GLU A 147 3.43 -8.00 -10.00
N GLY A 148 3.95 -7.52 -11.13
CA GLY A 148 4.90 -6.40 -11.18
C GLY A 148 4.34 -5.03 -10.76
N GLN A 149 3.02 -4.87 -10.65
CA GLN A 149 2.38 -3.65 -10.14
C GLN A 149 2.42 -3.53 -8.61
N ALA A 150 2.81 -4.57 -7.88
CA ALA A 150 2.99 -4.48 -6.43
C ALA A 150 4.04 -3.42 -6.09
N LEU A 151 3.83 -2.64 -5.03
CA LEU A 151 4.89 -1.80 -4.49
C LEU A 151 5.94 -2.67 -3.77
N VAL A 152 7.20 -2.25 -3.78
CA VAL A 152 8.28 -2.90 -3.02
C VAL A 152 7.95 -2.93 -1.53
N GLY A 153 7.41 -1.83 -0.97
CA GLY A 153 6.91 -1.78 0.40
C GLY A 153 7.96 -1.66 1.51
N PHE A 154 9.26 -1.80 1.20
CA PHE A 154 10.38 -1.68 2.16
C PHE A 154 11.59 -0.96 1.57
N GLY A 155 12.48 -0.47 2.45
CA GLY A 155 13.68 0.29 2.08
C GLY A 155 13.38 1.60 1.35
N ASP A 156 14.41 2.18 0.72
CA ASP A 156 14.30 3.46 0.01
C ASP A 156 13.34 3.41 -1.19
N PHE A 157 13.24 2.24 -1.81
CA PHE A 157 12.38 2.00 -2.98
C PHE A 157 10.94 1.60 -2.60
N LYS A 158 10.51 1.73 -1.35
CA LYS A 158 9.18 1.28 -0.86
C LYS A 158 7.98 1.77 -1.68
N SER A 159 8.11 2.92 -2.35
CA SER A 159 7.07 3.54 -3.20
C SER A 159 7.14 3.16 -4.68
N GLU A 160 8.16 2.42 -5.11
CA GLU A 160 8.32 1.94 -6.49
C GLU A 160 7.55 0.64 -6.71
N THR A 161 7.13 0.38 -7.95
CA THR A 161 6.58 -0.93 -8.32
C THR A 161 7.71 -1.96 -8.54
N LEU A 162 7.45 -3.24 -8.31
CA LEU A 162 8.40 -4.32 -8.59
C LEU A 162 8.86 -4.33 -10.05
N GLN A 163 7.96 -4.00 -10.99
CA GLN A 163 8.29 -3.83 -12.40
C GLN A 163 9.22 -2.65 -12.65
N SER A 164 8.86 -1.44 -12.15
CA SER A 164 9.71 -0.23 -12.29
C SER A 164 11.09 -0.45 -11.69
N LEU A 165 11.18 -1.14 -10.54
CA LEU A 165 12.44 -1.47 -9.90
C LEU A 165 13.30 -2.41 -10.75
N TYR A 166 12.70 -3.43 -11.37
CA TYR A 166 13.41 -4.42 -12.20
C TYR A 166 13.84 -3.86 -13.57
N GLU A 167 13.00 -3.03 -14.19
CA GLU A 167 13.21 -2.49 -15.54
C GLU A 167 14.02 -1.17 -15.54
N SER A 168 14.47 -0.68 -14.38
CA SER A 168 15.20 0.59 -14.28
C SER A 168 16.70 0.47 -14.61
N GLU A 169 17.18 1.46 -15.36
CA GLU A 169 18.61 1.68 -15.67
C GLU A 169 19.38 2.43 -14.55
N ASP A 170 18.71 2.86 -13.48
CA ASP A 170 19.36 3.57 -12.36
C ASP A 170 20.37 2.65 -11.64
N PRO A 171 21.67 3.02 -11.56
CA PRO A 171 22.69 2.25 -10.85
C PRO A 171 22.31 1.87 -9.42
N LYS A 172 21.57 2.71 -8.69
CA LYS A 172 21.11 2.39 -7.32
C LYS A 172 20.06 1.28 -7.31
N LYS A 173 19.07 1.35 -8.22
CA LYS A 173 18.04 0.31 -8.38
C LYS A 173 18.66 -1.01 -8.87
N ILE A 174 19.62 -0.95 -9.80
CA ILE A 174 20.38 -2.12 -10.26
C ILE A 174 21.17 -2.78 -9.11
N ARG A 175 21.90 -1.99 -8.29
CA ARG A 175 22.59 -2.50 -7.08
C ARG A 175 21.61 -3.20 -6.14
N PHE A 176 20.45 -2.60 -5.89
CA PHE A 176 19.40 -3.15 -5.02
C PHE A 176 18.79 -4.45 -5.57
N VAL A 177 18.46 -4.53 -6.87
CA VAL A 177 17.99 -5.78 -7.50
C VAL A 177 19.06 -6.88 -7.41
N ASN A 178 20.34 -6.54 -7.59
CA ASN A 178 21.46 -7.49 -7.42
C ASN A 178 21.67 -7.93 -5.96
N TYR A 179 21.34 -7.09 -4.99
CA TYR A 179 21.24 -7.47 -3.57
C TYR A 179 20.09 -8.45 -3.36
N LEU A 180 18.88 -8.15 -3.85
CA LEU A 180 17.69 -9.00 -3.71
C LEU A 180 17.88 -10.40 -4.32
N ARG A 181 18.48 -10.51 -5.51
CA ARG A 181 18.80 -11.81 -6.16
C ARG A 181 19.52 -12.79 -5.21
N ARG A 182 20.47 -12.27 -4.43
CA ARG A 182 21.35 -13.03 -3.52
C ARG A 182 20.73 -13.35 -2.15
N LYS A 183 19.61 -12.74 -1.77
CA LYS A 183 19.02 -12.92 -0.43
C LYS A 183 18.09 -14.13 -0.36
N VAL A 184 18.01 -14.68 0.85
CA VAL A 184 17.01 -15.68 1.26
C VAL A 184 15.99 -14.94 2.14
N PRO A 185 14.80 -14.60 1.61
CA PRO A 185 13.77 -13.90 2.36
C PRO A 185 13.11 -14.82 3.40
N ALA A 186 12.62 -14.25 4.49
CA ALA A 186 11.76 -14.98 5.42
C ALA A 186 10.36 -15.21 4.81
N PRO A 187 9.70 -16.34 5.06
CA PRO A 187 8.37 -16.61 4.50
C PRO A 187 7.31 -15.58 4.94
N GLY A 188 6.47 -15.13 4.00
CA GLY A 188 5.38 -14.18 4.22
C GLY A 188 5.78 -12.70 4.21
N THR A 189 7.04 -12.39 3.90
CA THR A 189 7.57 -11.01 3.88
C THR A 189 7.34 -10.30 2.53
N GLN A 190 7.40 -8.97 2.53
CA GLN A 190 7.41 -8.21 1.27
C GLN A 190 8.72 -8.47 0.50
N MET A 191 9.81 -8.70 1.22
CA MET A 191 11.08 -9.18 0.67
C MET A 191 10.90 -10.49 -0.11
N GLU A 192 10.11 -11.45 0.39
CA GLU A 192 9.82 -12.69 -0.33
C GLU A 192 9.09 -12.44 -1.65
N ASN A 193 8.11 -11.55 -1.65
CA ASN A 193 7.37 -11.19 -2.84
C ASN A 193 8.29 -10.56 -3.92
N ALA A 194 9.14 -9.61 -3.51
CA ALA A 194 10.10 -8.96 -4.40
C ALA A 194 11.11 -9.97 -5.00
N VAL A 195 11.72 -10.82 -4.16
CA VAL A 195 12.68 -11.84 -4.62
C VAL A 195 12.02 -12.88 -5.54
N ARG A 196 10.78 -13.28 -5.25
CA ARG A 196 10.00 -14.21 -6.09
C ARG A 196 9.74 -13.62 -7.48
N PHE A 197 9.32 -12.35 -7.55
CA PHE A 197 9.09 -11.64 -8.82
C PHE A 197 10.38 -11.54 -9.65
N ILE A 198 11.48 -11.08 -9.05
CA ILE A 198 12.78 -10.94 -9.73
C ILE A 198 13.24 -12.28 -10.31
N ARG A 199 13.16 -13.38 -9.52
CA ARG A 199 13.53 -14.73 -9.99
C ARG A 199 12.57 -15.31 -11.04
N ALA A 200 11.30 -14.91 -11.05
CA ALA A 200 10.37 -15.27 -12.12
C ALA A 200 10.74 -14.55 -13.43
N ARG A 201 11.02 -13.25 -13.36
CA ARG A 201 11.38 -12.42 -14.50
C ARG A 201 12.75 -12.78 -15.09
N ASP A 202 13.75 -13.04 -14.25
CA ASP A 202 15.07 -13.53 -14.68
C ASP A 202 14.96 -14.86 -15.46
N ARG A 203 14.11 -15.80 -14.99
CA ARG A 203 13.84 -17.06 -15.72
C ARG A 203 13.11 -16.82 -17.04
N GLN A 204 12.14 -15.90 -17.07
CA GLN A 204 11.42 -15.55 -18.31
C GLN A 204 12.37 -14.95 -19.36
N ASN A 205 13.25 -14.05 -18.93
CA ASN A 205 14.23 -13.41 -19.81
C ASN A 205 15.29 -14.41 -20.30
N ALA A 206 15.76 -15.32 -19.44
CA ALA A 206 16.66 -16.41 -19.84
C ALA A 206 16.00 -17.38 -20.83
N ALA A 207 14.72 -17.72 -20.63
CA ALA A 207 13.97 -18.57 -21.56
C ALA A 207 13.73 -17.89 -22.92
N ALA A 208 13.53 -16.56 -22.95
CA ALA A 208 13.40 -15.79 -24.18
C ALA A 208 14.74 -15.60 -24.92
N ALA A 209 15.87 -15.63 -24.21
CA ALA A 209 17.22 -15.53 -24.77
C ALA A 209 17.80 -16.89 -25.22
N ALA A 210 17.16 -18.01 -24.85
CA ALA A 210 17.60 -19.33 -25.28
C ALA A 210 17.34 -19.53 -26.78
N PRO A 211 18.33 -19.97 -27.59
CA PRO A 211 18.12 -20.22 -29.01
C PRO A 211 17.13 -21.37 -29.21
N ALA A 212 16.20 -21.21 -30.16
CA ALA A 212 15.16 -22.18 -30.49
C ALA A 212 15.73 -23.41 -31.24
N ALA A 213 16.55 -24.21 -30.56
CA ALA A 213 17.31 -25.33 -31.11
C ALA A 213 16.78 -26.69 -30.63
N ALA A 214 15.46 -26.93 -30.76
CA ALA A 214 14.83 -28.21 -30.45
C ALA A 214 13.48 -28.44 -31.17
N SER A 215 13.46 -28.35 -32.51
CA SER A 215 12.32 -28.82 -33.32
C SER A 215 12.75 -29.25 -34.73
N ALA A 216 13.79 -30.08 -34.79
CA ALA A 216 14.24 -30.74 -36.00
C ALA A 216 14.78 -32.15 -35.69
N SER A 217 13.86 -33.10 -35.48
CA SER A 217 14.14 -34.52 -35.67
C SER A 217 12.90 -35.14 -36.28
N ALA A 218 13.05 -35.55 -37.54
CA ALA A 218 11.96 -36.04 -38.36
C ALA A 218 11.69 -37.52 -38.10
N ALA A 219 10.39 -37.88 -38.22
CA ALA A 219 9.83 -39.17 -38.63
C ALA A 219 10.71 -40.45 -38.54
N ALA A 220 10.27 -41.38 -37.68
CA ALA A 220 10.22 -42.80 -38.02
C ALA A 220 9.12 -43.54 -37.22
N ILE A 221 8.15 -44.12 -37.92
CA ILE A 221 7.33 -45.26 -37.48
C ILE A 221 7.39 -46.27 -38.63
N PRO A 222 7.43 -47.58 -38.37
CA PRO A 222 6.23 -48.37 -38.69
C PRO A 222 5.86 -49.47 -37.69
N SER A 223 4.58 -49.85 -37.74
CA SER A 223 3.86 -50.91 -37.03
C SER A 223 4.47 -52.31 -37.24
N SER A 224 4.40 -53.28 -36.33
CA SER A 224 3.24 -54.13 -35.93
C SER A 224 3.80 -55.33 -35.10
N SER A 225 3.08 -56.22 -34.38
CA SER A 225 1.75 -56.83 -34.55
C SER A 225 1.22 -57.53 -33.25
N SER A 226 -0.11 -57.74 -33.18
CA SER A 226 -0.92 -58.84 -32.53
C SER A 226 -0.45 -59.61 -31.26
N SER A 227 -1.30 -60.04 -30.30
CA SER A 227 -2.65 -60.62 -30.48
C SER A 227 -3.64 -60.54 -29.27
N SER A 228 -4.93 -60.69 -29.63
CA SER A 228 -6.21 -60.81 -28.88
C SER A 228 -6.24 -61.50 -27.50
N SER A 229 -7.09 -61.07 -26.55
CA SER A 229 -8.56 -61.37 -26.51
C SER A 229 -9.23 -60.76 -25.24
N ALA A 230 -10.56 -60.63 -25.03
CA ALA A 230 -11.79 -60.60 -25.86
C ALA A 230 -13.04 -60.16 -25.00
N SER A 231 -14.27 -60.33 -25.52
CA SER A 231 -15.61 -60.16 -24.88
C SER A 231 -16.18 -58.73 -24.72
N ALA A 232 -17.50 -58.58 -24.93
CA ALA A 232 -18.15 -57.31 -25.32
C ALA A 232 -19.50 -57.01 -24.55
N PRO A 233 -20.49 -56.25 -25.06
CA PRO A 233 -20.89 -54.92 -24.54
C PRO A 233 -22.41 -54.90 -24.15
N PRO A 234 -23.22 -53.81 -24.24
CA PRO A 234 -23.00 -52.35 -24.35
C PRO A 234 -23.68 -51.57 -23.17
N ALA A 235 -23.81 -50.24 -23.04
CA ALA A 235 -23.73 -49.06 -23.93
C ALA A 235 -23.29 -47.82 -23.05
N VAL A 236 -23.34 -46.51 -23.40
CA VAL A 236 -23.97 -45.74 -24.50
C VAL A 236 -23.07 -44.55 -24.95
N ALA A 237 -23.66 -43.40 -25.31
CA ALA A 237 -23.09 -42.13 -25.77
C ALA A 237 -22.53 -41.23 -24.63
N ALA A 238 -21.75 -40.16 -24.85
CA ALA A 238 -21.64 -39.34 -26.07
C ALA A 238 -20.29 -38.58 -26.27
N LYS A 239 -20.13 -38.12 -27.52
CA LYS A 239 -19.30 -37.01 -28.05
C LYS A 239 -19.36 -35.71 -27.21
N ALA A 240 -18.49 -34.70 -27.33
CA ALA A 240 -17.36 -34.42 -28.25
C ALA A 240 -16.41 -33.36 -27.65
N ALA A 241 -15.26 -33.14 -28.30
CA ALA A 241 -14.31 -32.08 -27.98
C ALA A 241 -14.55 -30.76 -28.75
N HIS A 242 -14.31 -29.62 -28.09
CA HIS A 242 -13.98 -28.31 -28.69
C HIS A 242 -12.95 -27.63 -27.78
N ARG A 243 -11.70 -27.36 -28.18
CA ARG A 243 -11.24 -26.32 -29.11
C ARG A 243 -11.85 -24.95 -28.86
N PHE A 244 -11.08 -24.07 -28.22
CA PHE A 244 -11.28 -22.62 -28.25
C PHE A 244 -10.19 -21.95 -29.11
N THR A 245 -10.62 -21.29 -30.17
CA THR A 245 -9.82 -20.35 -30.96
C THR A 245 -10.19 -18.92 -30.60
N ALA A 246 -9.29 -17.97 -30.83
CA ALA A 246 -9.47 -16.55 -30.53
C ALA A 246 -10.56 -15.88 -31.39
N PHE A 247 -11.07 -14.69 -30.99
CA PHE A 247 -10.70 -13.42 -31.65
C PHE A 247 -11.31 -12.15 -30.98
N VAL A 248 -10.43 -11.14 -30.90
CA VAL A 248 -10.50 -9.67 -30.68
C VAL A 248 -11.83 -8.90 -30.81
N SER A 249 -11.89 -7.78 -30.05
CA SER A 249 -12.55 -6.48 -30.31
C SER A 249 -13.76 -6.17 -29.41
N GLY A 250 -13.86 -5.01 -28.75
CA GLY A 250 -12.91 -3.91 -28.61
C GLY A 250 -13.58 -2.64 -28.08
N ARG A 251 -12.91 -1.87 -27.20
CA ARG A 251 -13.22 -0.46 -26.94
C ARG A 251 -11.97 0.28 -26.49
N ARG A 252 -11.68 1.40 -27.16
CA ARG A 252 -10.52 2.26 -26.88
C ARG A 252 -10.76 3.01 -25.57
N SER A 253 -9.85 2.90 -24.63
CA SER A 253 -9.77 3.79 -23.46
C SER A 253 -8.58 4.72 -23.65
N LEU A 254 -8.81 6.02 -23.47
CA LEU A 254 -7.80 7.05 -23.67
C LEU A 254 -6.69 6.97 -22.62
N SER A 255 -5.46 7.21 -23.05
CA SER A 255 -4.28 7.21 -22.17
C SER A 255 -4.22 8.51 -21.34
N VAL A 256 -3.87 8.38 -20.05
CA VAL A 256 -3.76 9.50 -19.09
C VAL A 256 -2.68 10.52 -19.48
N VAL A 257 -1.78 10.18 -20.41
CA VAL A 257 -0.66 11.03 -20.85
C VAL A 257 -1.13 12.33 -21.55
N GLU A 258 -2.37 12.40 -22.05
CA GLU A 258 -2.84 13.55 -22.84
C GLU A 258 -3.47 14.71 -22.03
N MET A 259 -3.54 14.62 -20.69
CA MET A 259 -4.16 15.66 -19.84
C MET A 259 -3.21 16.70 -19.23
N GLN A 260 -1.89 16.65 -19.48
CA GLN A 260 -0.91 17.59 -18.88
C GLN A 260 -0.43 18.73 -19.79
N ALA A 261 -1.14 19.02 -20.90
CA ALA A 261 -0.74 20.03 -21.88
C ALA A 261 -1.69 21.25 -21.99
N LYS A 262 -2.30 21.71 -20.88
CA LYS A 262 -2.98 23.03 -20.83
C LYS A 262 -3.17 23.55 -19.40
N VAL A 263 -2.29 24.47 -19.00
CA VAL A 263 -2.54 25.81 -18.41
C VAL A 263 -1.17 26.37 -17.98
N LYS A 264 -0.57 27.18 -18.84
CA LYS A 264 0.58 28.06 -18.52
C LYS A 264 0.42 29.37 -19.31
N LYS A 265 -0.10 30.42 -18.68
CA LYS A 265 0.06 31.81 -19.13
C LYS A 265 -0.23 32.78 -17.98
N LEU A 266 0.43 33.95 -18.03
CA LEU A 266 0.35 35.09 -17.07
C LEU A 266 1.14 34.80 -15.76
N VAL A 267 2.45 35.11 -15.64
CA VAL A 267 3.21 36.40 -15.70
C VAL A 267 3.18 37.18 -14.39
N GLY A 268 4.37 37.36 -13.78
CA GLY A 268 4.60 38.18 -12.59
C GLY A 268 6.07 38.14 -12.09
N LYS A 269 6.97 38.89 -12.73
CA LYS A 269 8.33 39.25 -12.23
C LYS A 269 8.17 40.41 -11.21
N PRO A 270 9.07 40.64 -10.21
CA PRO A 270 10.48 41.03 -10.46
C PRO A 270 11.52 40.48 -9.42
N ALA A 271 12.78 40.21 -9.82
CA ALA A 271 14.01 41.03 -9.66
C ALA A 271 14.85 40.79 -8.37
N PHE A 272 16.15 40.59 -8.56
CA PHE A 272 17.19 40.44 -7.53
C PHE A 272 17.72 41.81 -7.02
N PRO A 273 18.56 41.83 -5.98
CA PRO A 273 20.00 41.94 -6.27
C PRO A 273 20.89 40.93 -5.53
N ALA A 274 22.16 40.86 -5.93
CA ALA A 274 23.13 39.84 -5.52
C ALA A 274 24.03 40.27 -4.34
N SER A 275 24.66 39.29 -3.67
CA SER A 275 25.95 39.50 -3.00
C SER A 275 26.81 38.23 -2.97
N SER A 276 28.09 38.45 -3.25
CA SER A 276 29.25 37.59 -3.48
C SER A 276 29.48 36.38 -2.57
N THR A 277 30.03 35.31 -3.18
CA THR A 277 30.85 34.28 -2.54
C THR A 277 32.25 34.82 -2.13
N PRO A 278 33.00 34.11 -1.28
CA PRO A 278 34.05 33.24 -1.84
C PRO A 278 34.26 31.86 -1.15
N ALA A 279 34.68 30.90 -1.98
CA ALA A 279 35.59 29.77 -1.76
C ALA A 279 35.56 28.92 -0.45
N SER A 280 35.07 27.68 -0.64
CA SER A 280 35.81 26.42 -0.46
C SER A 280 36.52 26.07 0.87
N SER A 281 36.04 25.01 1.52
CA SER A 281 36.91 23.93 2.02
C SER A 281 36.29 22.57 1.74
N SER A 282 37.08 21.67 1.17
CA SER A 282 36.70 20.32 0.77
C SER A 282 37.19 19.29 1.78
N THR A 283 36.32 18.38 2.23
CA THR A 283 36.75 17.04 2.71
C THR A 283 35.68 15.99 2.46
N THR A 284 36.14 14.88 1.87
CA THR A 284 35.64 13.50 2.01
C THR A 284 34.16 13.21 1.75
N SER A 285 33.91 12.66 0.56
CA SER A 285 32.82 11.71 0.33
C SER A 285 32.93 10.53 1.31
N GLU A 286 31.86 10.23 2.04
CA GLU A 286 31.63 8.88 2.57
C GLU A 286 30.52 8.22 1.73
N GLU A 287 30.84 7.06 1.17
CA GLU A 287 29.90 6.23 0.41
C GLU A 287 29.09 5.39 1.42
N PRO A 288 27.75 5.50 1.46
CA PRO A 288 26.94 4.75 2.41
C PRO A 288 27.11 3.26 2.14
N THR A 289 27.57 2.53 3.15
CA THR A 289 27.97 1.12 3.04
C THR A 289 26.74 0.21 2.91
N ASP A 290 26.90 -1.01 2.37
CA ASP A 290 25.83 -2.00 2.12
C ASP A 290 24.93 -2.32 3.35
N GLU A 291 25.33 -1.95 4.57
CA GLU A 291 24.52 -2.12 5.80
C GLU A 291 23.57 -0.94 6.08
N GLU A 292 23.89 0.27 5.61
CA GLU A 292 23.07 1.48 5.83
C GLU A 292 21.75 1.42 5.02
N LEU A 293 21.82 0.86 3.80
CA LEU A 293 20.65 0.51 2.97
C LEU A 293 19.75 -0.57 3.60
N VAL A 294 20.21 -1.26 4.64
CA VAL A 294 19.56 -2.47 5.20
C VAL A 294 18.98 -2.24 6.59
N SER A 295 19.48 -1.26 7.36
CA SER A 295 18.98 -0.94 8.71
C SER A 295 17.48 -0.58 8.74
N ALA A 296 16.91 -0.12 7.62
CA ALA A 296 15.48 0.17 7.49
C ALA A 296 14.57 -1.06 7.26
N VAL A 297 15.11 -2.27 7.06
CA VAL A 297 14.34 -3.46 6.66
C VAL A 297 13.76 -4.23 7.86
N VAL A 298 14.42 -4.22 9.02
CA VAL A 298 14.16 -5.20 10.09
C VAL A 298 12.90 -4.90 10.92
N ASP A 299 12.57 -3.62 11.14
CA ASP A 299 11.55 -3.22 12.14
C ASP A 299 10.08 -3.20 11.65
N MET A 300 9.80 -3.44 10.36
CA MET A 300 8.42 -3.53 9.88
C MET A 300 7.83 -4.95 9.91
N GLU A 301 8.67 -5.99 9.98
CA GLU A 301 8.29 -7.38 9.70
C GLU A 301 8.18 -8.30 10.94
N CYS A 302 7.99 -7.74 12.14
CA CYS A 302 7.45 -8.54 13.25
C CYS A 302 6.03 -9.03 12.91
N LYS A 303 5.87 -10.36 12.96
CA LYS A 303 4.71 -11.16 12.52
C LYS A 303 3.39 -10.76 13.19
#